data_AF-A0A698W000-F1
#
_entry.id   AF-A0A698W000-F1
#
_cell.length_a   1.000
_cell.length_b   1.000
_cell.length_c   1.000
_cell.angle_alpha   90.00
_cell.angle_beta   90.00
_cell.angle_gamma   90.00
#
_symmetry.space_group_name_H-M   'P 1'
#
loop_
_entity.id
_entity.type
_entity.pdbx_description
1 polymer ?
#
loop_
_entity_poly.entity_id
_entity_poly.type
_entity_poly.pdbx_seq_one_letter_code
_entity_poly.pdbx_strand_id
1 'polypeptide(L)'
;MPALSFFLISCDYYYSAMEYKDNDLLGKIYTWDRNINTHDNKTPIALEYDGFCFLKKNDTWVLLNGKSKNMIIALYEDKVPCITYSEKKWIEKICPSLNQENIQKIESIICK
;
A
#
# COMPACT_ATOMS: atom_id res chain seq x y z
N MET A 1 13.80 -39.07 2.58
CA MET A 1 12.61 -38.21 2.78
C MET A 1 13.06 -36.77 2.66
N PRO A 2 12.72 -36.02 1.60
CA PRO A 2 12.95 -34.59 1.63
C PRO A 2 11.83 -33.96 2.47
N ALA A 3 12.20 -33.29 3.55
CA ALA A 3 11.30 -32.40 4.26
C ALA A 3 10.96 -31.26 3.29
N LEU A 4 9.73 -31.25 2.75
CA LEU A 4 9.17 -30.04 2.15
C LEU A 4 9.06 -29.00 3.27
N SER A 5 10.10 -28.21 3.44
CA SER A 5 10.03 -26.98 4.22
C SER A 5 9.15 -26.01 3.42
N PHE A 6 7.87 -25.99 3.73
CA PHE A 6 7.01 -24.87 3.39
C PHE A 6 7.51 -23.67 4.19
N PHE A 7 8.33 -22.82 3.57
CA PHE A 7 8.54 -21.49 4.07
C PHE A 7 7.19 -20.79 4.06
N LEU A 8 6.60 -20.62 5.24
CA LEU A 8 5.51 -19.68 5.45
C LEU A 8 6.09 -18.30 5.14
N ILE A 9 5.82 -17.80 3.93
CA ILE A 9 6.02 -16.39 3.61
C ILE A 9 5.02 -15.65 4.51
N SER A 10 5.48 -15.20 5.67
CA SER A 10 4.66 -14.39 6.57
C SER A 10 4.44 -13.04 5.89
N CYS A 11 3.41 -12.94 5.06
CA CYS A 11 2.85 -11.66 4.67
C CYS A 11 2.16 -11.10 5.91
N ASP A 12 2.81 -10.12 6.55
CA ASP A 12 2.27 -9.42 7.70
C ASP A 12 0.88 -8.85 7.36
N TYR A 13 -0.06 -9.11 8.27
CA TYR A 13 -1.43 -8.61 8.18
C TYR A 13 -1.44 -7.10 8.44
N TYR A 14 -2.08 -6.33 7.56
CA TYR A 14 -2.18 -4.87 7.72
C TYR A 14 -3.52 -4.48 8.35
N TYR A 15 -3.50 -3.42 9.16
CA TYR A 15 -4.66 -2.94 9.93
C TYR A 15 -5.45 -1.87 9.16
N SER A 16 -6.75 -1.77 9.45
CA SER A 16 -7.63 -0.73 8.93
C SER A 16 -7.23 0.69 9.39
N ALA A 17 -7.64 1.69 8.62
CA ALA A 17 -7.44 3.11 8.95
C ALA A 17 -8.19 3.49 10.23
N MET A 18 -7.47 3.56 11.35
CA MET A 18 -8.07 4.01 12.62
C MET A 18 -8.11 5.55 12.72
N GLU A 19 -7.25 6.25 12.00
CA GLU A 19 -7.23 7.71 11.92
C GLU A 19 -8.23 8.22 10.87
N TYR A 20 -9.15 9.10 11.27
CA TYR A 20 -10.22 9.62 10.41
C TYR A 20 -9.69 10.26 9.12
N LYS A 21 -8.59 11.01 9.20
CA LYS A 21 -7.99 11.68 8.03
C LYS A 21 -7.42 10.69 7.01
N ASP A 22 -6.75 9.66 7.50
CA ASP A 22 -6.16 8.62 6.63
C ASP A 22 -7.28 7.80 5.96
N ASN A 23 -8.37 7.53 6.69
CA ASN A 23 -9.55 6.83 6.17
C ASN A 23 -10.29 7.65 5.09
N ASP A 24 -10.50 8.95 5.32
CA ASP A 24 -11.11 9.85 4.33
C ASP A 24 -10.29 9.93 3.04
N LEU A 25 -8.96 10.04 3.15
CA LEU A 25 -8.05 10.04 2.00
C LEU A 25 -8.13 8.73 1.21
N LEU A 26 -8.07 7.59 1.89
CA LEU A 26 -8.24 6.28 1.26
C LEU A 26 -9.61 6.15 0.57
N GLY A 27 -10.67 6.60 1.25
CA GLY A 27 -12.04 6.69 0.71
C GLY A 27 -12.11 7.42 -0.62
N LYS A 28 -11.47 8.60 -0.71
CA LYS A 28 -11.41 9.41 -1.93
C LYS A 28 -10.69 8.70 -3.06
N ILE A 29 -9.51 8.13 -2.79
CA ILE A 29 -8.74 7.42 -3.81
C ILE A 29 -9.47 6.17 -4.31
N TYR A 30 -10.06 5.38 -3.41
CA TYR A 30 -10.85 4.21 -3.79
C TYR A 30 -12.07 4.58 -4.65
N THR A 31 -12.79 5.65 -4.29
CA THR A 31 -13.94 6.13 -5.06
C THR A 31 -13.52 6.65 -6.43
N TRP A 32 -12.43 7.43 -6.49
CA TRP A 32 -11.84 7.92 -7.74
C TRP A 32 -11.45 6.76 -8.67
N ASP A 33 -10.72 5.79 -8.13
CA ASP A 33 -10.26 4.61 -8.85
C ASP A 33 -11.42 3.79 -9.41
N ARG A 34 -12.49 3.56 -8.61
CA ARG A 34 -13.70 2.88 -9.08
C ARG A 34 -14.41 3.64 -10.19
N ASN A 35 -14.49 4.96 -10.10
CA ASN A 35 -15.15 5.78 -11.11
C ASN A 35 -14.38 5.76 -12.43
N ILE A 36 -13.04 5.68 -12.39
CA ILE A 36 -12.19 5.63 -13.59
C ILE A 36 -12.10 4.21 -14.18
N ASN A 37 -11.98 3.17 -13.35
CA ASN A 37 -11.90 1.76 -13.78
C ASN A 37 -13.15 1.29 -14.53
N THR A 38 -14.28 1.99 -14.43
CA THR A 38 -15.47 1.67 -15.24
C THR A 38 -15.31 2.04 -16.72
N HIS A 39 -14.33 2.87 -17.08
CA HIS A 39 -14.21 3.46 -18.42
C HIS A 39 -12.91 3.14 -19.15
N ASP A 40 -11.80 2.91 -18.45
CA ASP A 40 -10.50 2.62 -19.09
C ASP A 40 -9.56 1.99 -18.07
N ASN A 41 -8.87 0.90 -18.46
CA ASN A 41 -7.97 0.09 -17.62
C ASN A 41 -6.63 0.80 -17.29
N LYS A 42 -6.70 2.10 -16.91
CA LYS A 42 -5.59 3.06 -16.81
C LYS A 42 -5.11 3.33 -15.39
N THR A 43 -5.57 2.54 -14.42
CA THR A 43 -5.27 2.82 -13.02
C THR A 43 -3.79 2.61 -12.72
N PRO A 44 -3.10 3.62 -12.18
CA PRO A 44 -1.70 3.49 -11.84
C PRO A 44 -1.52 2.58 -10.61
N ILE A 45 -0.41 1.84 -10.57
CA ILE A 45 -0.05 0.98 -9.44
C ILE A 45 0.34 1.81 -8.21
N ALA A 46 0.86 3.03 -8.39
CA ALA A 46 1.17 3.97 -7.32
C ALA A 46 0.69 5.39 -7.68
N LEU A 47 0.33 6.17 -6.68
CA LEU A 47 -0.21 7.53 -6.83
C LEU A 47 0.27 8.42 -5.68
N GLU A 48 0.70 9.64 -5.99
CA GLU A 48 0.82 10.69 -4.98
C GLU A 48 -0.36 11.66 -5.11
N TYR A 49 -1.04 11.94 -4.01
CA TYR A 49 -2.15 12.88 -3.94
C TYR A 49 -2.06 13.69 -2.65
N ASP A 50 -1.98 15.02 -2.76
CA ASP A 50 -1.88 15.95 -1.62
C ASP A 50 -0.72 15.62 -0.66
N GLY A 51 0.43 15.21 -1.21
CA GLY A 51 1.61 14.79 -0.44
C GLY A 51 1.47 13.43 0.24
N PHE A 52 0.37 12.71 0.01
CA PHE A 52 0.17 11.33 0.48
C PHE A 52 0.44 10.34 -0.64
N CYS A 53 1.18 9.29 -0.34
CA CYS A 53 1.57 8.27 -1.29
C CYS A 53 0.74 7.00 -1.11
N PHE A 54 0.17 6.53 -2.21
CA PHE A 54 -0.71 5.38 -2.24
C PHE A 54 -0.16 4.29 -3.18
N LEU A 55 -0.36 3.03 -2.80
CA LEU A 55 -0.04 1.86 -3.63
C LEU A 55 -1.32 1.03 -3.81
N LYS A 56 -1.62 0.63 -5.04
CA LYS A 56 -2.71 -0.31 -5.34
C LYS A 56 -2.20 -1.74 -5.33
N LYS A 57 -2.86 -2.61 -4.57
CA LYS A 57 -2.54 -4.02 -4.37
C LYS A 57 -3.81 -4.85 -4.46
N ASN A 58 -3.92 -5.74 -5.45
CA ASN A 58 -5.08 -6.63 -5.61
C ASN A 58 -6.43 -5.89 -5.41
N ASP A 59 -6.59 -4.74 -6.09
CA ASP A 59 -7.74 -3.83 -6.00
C ASP A 59 -7.96 -3.08 -4.67
N THR A 60 -7.04 -3.21 -3.73
CA THR A 60 -7.02 -2.44 -2.49
C THR A 60 -6.00 -1.31 -2.58
N TRP A 61 -6.39 -0.09 -2.20
CA TRP A 61 -5.46 1.01 -2.02
C TRP A 61 -4.88 1.02 -0.62
N VAL A 62 -3.59 1.26 -0.57
CA VAL A 62 -2.78 1.35 0.64
C VAL A 62 -2.21 2.74 0.76
N LEU A 63 -2.27 3.35 1.95
CA LEU A 63 -1.57 4.58 2.27
C LEU A 63 -0.20 4.29 2.92
N LEU A 64 0.88 4.87 2.37
CA LEU A 64 2.27 4.58 2.74
C LEU A 64 2.90 5.60 3.69
N ASN A 65 2.32 6.80 3.82
CA ASN A 65 2.82 7.87 4.70
C ASN A 65 1.69 8.49 5.55
N GLY A 66 0.74 7.65 5.95
CA GLY A 66 -0.33 8.02 6.89
C GLY A 66 0.20 8.37 8.28
N LYS A 67 -0.64 9.03 9.07
CA LYS A 67 -0.30 9.42 10.45
C LYS A 67 -0.64 8.35 11.47
N SER A 68 -1.43 7.33 11.09
CA SER A 68 -1.68 6.17 11.93
C SER A 68 -0.37 5.53 12.39
N LYS A 69 -0.36 5.03 13.64
CA LYS A 69 0.80 4.30 14.20
C LYS A 69 1.17 3.05 13.39
N ASN A 70 0.26 2.56 12.54
CA ASN A 70 0.46 1.39 11.69
C ASN A 70 0.99 1.81 10.31
N MET A 71 2.04 1.12 9.84
CA MET A 71 2.84 1.54 8.68
C MET A 71 2.10 1.54 7.34
N ILE A 72 1.08 0.70 7.20
CA ILE A 72 0.30 0.54 5.98
C ILE A 72 -1.15 0.39 6.35
N ILE A 73 -1.98 1.16 5.66
CA ILE A 73 -3.39 1.29 5.97
C ILE A 73 -4.20 0.97 4.72
N ALA A 74 -5.10 0.00 4.85
CA ALA A 74 -6.11 -0.29 3.84
C ALA A 74 -7.49 0.23 4.30
N LEU A 75 -8.38 0.42 3.34
CA LEU A 75 -9.76 0.87 3.55
C LEU A 75 -10.63 -0.20 4.22
N TYR A 76 -10.36 -1.47 3.93
CA TYR A 76 -11.05 -2.64 4.47
C TYR A 76 -10.06 -3.50 5.26
N GLU A 77 -10.57 -4.43 6.08
CA GLU A 77 -9.77 -5.45 6.79
C GLU A 77 -9.19 -6.53 5.85
N ASP A 78 -8.88 -6.15 4.62
CA ASP A 78 -8.38 -7.06 3.62
C ASP A 78 -6.89 -7.32 3.84
N LYS A 79 -6.53 -8.60 3.67
CA LYS A 79 -5.13 -9.02 3.68
C LYS A 79 -4.44 -8.44 2.46
N VAL A 80 -3.72 -7.35 2.64
CA VAL A 80 -2.87 -6.82 1.58
C VAL A 80 -1.56 -7.63 1.54
N PRO A 81 -1.08 -8.05 0.35
CA PRO A 81 0.21 -8.72 0.22
C PRO A 81 1.39 -7.77 0.53
N CYS A 82 2.52 -8.34 0.97
CA CYS A 82 3.78 -7.60 1.19
C CYS A 82 4.22 -6.80 -0.04
N ILE A 83 5.06 -5.78 0.17
CA ILE A 83 5.59 -4.94 -0.92
C ILE A 83 6.74 -5.66 -1.62
N THR A 84 6.73 -5.73 -2.94
CA THR A 84 7.84 -6.25 -3.73
C THR A 84 8.91 -5.19 -3.95
N TYR A 85 10.13 -5.61 -4.25
CA TYR A 85 11.23 -4.69 -4.55
C TYR A 85 10.94 -3.79 -5.78
N SER A 86 10.24 -4.33 -6.79
CA SER A 86 9.82 -3.57 -7.97
C SER A 86 8.80 -2.48 -7.63
N GLU A 87 7.83 -2.79 -6.77
CA GLU A 87 6.85 -1.80 -6.29
C GLU A 87 7.54 -0.72 -5.46
N LYS A 88 8.49 -1.06 -4.58
CA LYS A 88 9.28 -0.07 -3.85
C LYS A 88 9.96 0.92 -4.80
N LYS A 89 10.66 0.42 -5.82
CA LYS A 89 11.32 1.28 -6.81
C LYS A 89 10.34 2.20 -7.54
N TRP A 90 9.15 1.69 -7.83
CA TRP A 90 8.08 2.50 -8.43
C TRP A 90 7.58 3.58 -7.47
N ILE A 91 7.33 3.22 -6.22
CA ILE A 91 6.90 4.13 -5.16
C ILE A 91 7.92 5.27 -4.99
N GLU A 92 9.21 4.97 -4.87
CA GLU A 92 10.27 5.97 -4.71
C GLU A 92 10.35 6.94 -5.89
N LYS A 93 9.97 6.50 -7.09
CA LYS A 93 9.94 7.33 -8.29
C LYS A 93 8.69 8.20 -8.37
N ILE A 94 7.54 7.69 -7.96
CA ILE A 94 6.25 8.37 -8.09
C ILE A 94 5.95 9.27 -6.90
N CYS A 95 6.49 8.95 -5.73
CA CYS A 95 6.16 9.63 -4.48
C CYS A 95 7.36 10.37 -3.86
N PRO A 96 7.73 11.55 -4.40
CA PRO A 96 8.78 12.38 -3.82
C PRO A 96 8.48 12.86 -2.39
N SER A 97 7.22 12.84 -1.95
CA SER A 97 6.82 13.25 -0.60
C SER A 97 7.17 12.21 0.49
N LEU A 98 7.70 11.04 0.12
CA LEU A 98 8.20 10.07 1.08
C LEU A 98 9.52 10.53 1.70
N ASN A 99 9.51 10.68 3.02
CA ASN A 99 10.74 10.93 3.77
C ASN A 99 11.50 9.63 4.08
N GLN A 100 12.70 9.76 4.63
CA GLN A 100 13.57 8.62 4.94
C GLN A 100 12.96 7.64 5.96
N GLU A 101 12.16 8.15 6.91
CA GLU A 101 11.44 7.30 7.86
C GLU A 101 10.40 6.43 7.14
N ASN A 102 9.64 7.00 6.20
CA ASN A 102 8.66 6.28 5.41
C ASN A 102 9.33 5.19 4.55
N ILE A 103 10.49 5.51 3.94
CA ILE A 103 11.24 4.54 3.14
C ILE A 103 11.75 3.39 4.00
N GLN A 104 12.32 3.66 5.18
CA GLN A 104 12.76 2.61 6.11
C GLN A 104 11.59 1.72 6.57
N LYS A 105 10.42 2.32 6.80
CA LYS A 105 9.19 1.58 7.12
C LYS A 105 8.81 0.64 5.96
N ILE A 106 8.80 1.13 4.72
CA ILE A 106 8.55 0.31 3.52
C ILE A 106 9.60 -0.80 3.36
N GLU A 107 10.86 -0.54 3.67
CA GLU A 107 11.93 -1.55 3.63
C GLU A 107 11.70 -2.72 4.58
N SER A 108 11.13 -2.44 5.76
CA SER A 108 10.89 -3.46 6.78
C SER A 108 9.82 -4.49 6.39
N ILE A 109 8.99 -4.17 5.39
CA ILE A 109 7.82 -4.96 4.96
C ILE A 109 7.95 -5.48 3.50
N ILE A 110 9.16 -5.46 2.96
CA ILE A 110 9.43 -6.05 1.64
C ILE A 110 9.29 -7.57 1.73
N CYS A 111 8.65 -8.20 0.74
CA CYS A 111 8.59 -9.64 0.60
C CYS A 111 10.00 -10.25 0.62
N LYS A 112 10.24 -11.21 1.53
CA LYS A 112 11.51 -11.95 1.64
C LYS A 112 11.43 -13.28 0.92
#